data_AF-A0A1G1P556-F1
#
_entry.id   AF-A0A1G1P556-F1
#
_cell.length_a   1.000
_cell.length_b   1.000
_cell.length_c   1.000
_cell.angle_alpha   90.00
_cell.angle_beta   90.00
_cell.angle_gamma   90.00
#
_symmetry.space_group_name_H-M   'P 1'
#
loop_
_entity.id
_entity.type
_entity.pdbx_description
1 polymer ?
#
loop_
_entity_poly.entity_id
_entity_poly.type
_entity_poly.pdbx_seq_one_letter_code
_entity_poly.pdbx_strand_id
1 'polypeptide(L)'
;MNRIFFINMGVLCLCLIAGIKECPVYAQEDAKSPPSQKGLHFGVPEDWPIEKRGGVLAPVPMEEYVMTRFKNTASQFETIKSELTGLIQGIRADLEDFKNSSRQRLETLQQELEFIKNNNRRTDSVPAPSTDSDQIKSLEHRIEAFHKDLTQKVESLRLSFEEMDQKKIRNLQFNLDVLDEKIKLLSEELENIK
;
A
#
# COMPACT_ATOMS: atom_id res chain seq x y z
N MET A 1 9.69 -32.13 -21.51
CA MET A 1 8.77 -30.98 -21.42
C MET A 1 9.51 -29.79 -20.82
N ASN A 2 10.31 -29.16 -21.67
CA ASN A 2 10.97 -27.88 -21.44
C ASN A 2 10.39 -26.93 -22.48
N ARG A 3 10.01 -25.71 -22.10
CA ARG A 3 10.14 -24.46 -22.90
C ARG A 3 9.34 -23.27 -22.36
N ILE A 4 8.37 -23.46 -21.46
CA ILE A 4 7.50 -22.35 -21.01
C ILE A 4 8.13 -21.52 -19.87
N PHE A 5 8.96 -22.13 -19.01
CA PHE A 5 9.55 -21.41 -17.86
C PHE A 5 10.76 -20.53 -18.18
N PHE A 6 11.50 -20.82 -19.27
CA PHE A 6 12.67 -20.02 -19.64
C PHE A 6 12.32 -18.70 -20.35
N ILE A 7 11.13 -18.61 -20.95
CA ILE A 7 10.70 -17.41 -21.66
C ILE A 7 10.27 -16.32 -20.66
N ASN A 8 9.67 -16.69 -19.52
CA ASN A 8 9.20 -15.70 -18.54
C ASN A 8 10.31 -15.13 -17.63
N MET A 9 11.40 -15.84 -17.39
CA MET A 9 12.53 -15.31 -16.60
C MET A 9 13.40 -14.33 -17.39
N GLY A 10 13.52 -14.53 -18.71
CA GLY A 10 14.23 -13.59 -19.59
C GLY A 10 13.47 -12.27 -19.79
N VAL A 11 12.14 -12.32 -19.92
CA VAL A 11 11.30 -11.13 -20.08
C VAL A 11 11.21 -10.31 -18.79
N LEU A 12 11.19 -10.96 -17.61
CA LEU A 12 11.18 -10.25 -16.33
C LEU A 12 12.50 -9.49 -16.07
N CYS A 13 13.63 -10.02 -16.52
CA CYS A 13 14.93 -9.35 -16.44
C CYS A 13 15.02 -8.16 -17.41
N LEU A 14 14.41 -8.26 -18.60
CA LEU A 14 14.37 -7.17 -19.58
C LEU A 14 13.43 -6.01 -19.17
N CYS A 15 12.34 -6.29 -18.44
CA CYS A 15 11.45 -5.25 -17.92
C CYS A 15 12.07 -4.44 -16.77
N LEU A 16 13.00 -5.01 -15.99
CA LEU A 16 13.73 -4.26 -14.95
C LEU A 16 14.74 -3.27 -15.55
N ILE A 17 15.23 -3.53 -16.76
CA ILE A 17 16.17 -2.62 -17.47
C ILE A 17 15.39 -1.50 -18.19
N ALA A 18 14.15 -1.74 -18.61
CA ALA A 18 13.28 -0.73 -19.26
C ALA A 18 12.66 0.29 -18.29
N GLY A 19 12.70 0.02 -16.97
CA GLY A 19 12.20 0.91 -15.92
C GLY A 19 13.26 1.86 -15.34
N ILE A 20 14.53 1.69 -15.70
CA ILE A 20 15.59 2.66 -15.39
C ILE A 20 15.45 3.77 -16.42
N LYS A 21 14.45 4.63 -16.19
CA LYS A 21 14.38 5.98 -16.74
C LYS A 21 15.80 6.52 -16.61
N GLU A 22 16.42 6.77 -17.76
CA GLU A 22 17.76 7.34 -17.93
C GLU A 22 18.09 8.14 -16.67
N CYS A 23 18.85 7.54 -15.74
CA CYS A 23 19.46 8.34 -14.69
C CYS A 23 20.43 9.18 -15.49
N PRO A 24 20.18 10.49 -15.68
CA PRO A 24 21.23 11.27 -16.22
C PRO A 24 22.31 11.19 -15.14
N VAL A 25 23.42 10.54 -15.47
CA VAL A 25 24.64 10.61 -14.67
C VAL A 25 25.15 12.04 -14.89
N TYR A 26 24.42 13.02 -14.36
CA TYR A 26 24.98 14.31 -14.06
C TYR A 26 25.78 14.09 -12.80
N ALA A 27 27.09 14.21 -12.96
CA ALA A 27 27.98 14.54 -11.87
C ALA A 27 27.29 15.61 -11.03
N GLN A 28 27.01 15.28 -9.77
CA GLN A 28 26.48 16.24 -8.83
C GLN A 28 27.58 17.29 -8.60
N GLU A 29 27.44 18.43 -9.27
CA GLU A 29 28.28 19.61 -9.15
C GLU A 29 28.08 20.26 -7.78
N ASP A 30 28.64 19.65 -6.73
CA ASP A 30 28.74 20.32 -5.44
C ASP A 30 30.22 20.57 -5.09
N ALA A 31 30.55 21.87 -5.18
CA ALA A 31 31.69 22.57 -4.59
C ALA A 31 33.03 22.60 -5.35
N LYS A 32 33.12 23.62 -6.24
CA LYS A 32 34.32 24.38 -6.65
C LYS A 32 35.41 23.60 -7.39
N SER A 33 35.18 23.38 -8.69
CA SER A 33 36.26 23.16 -9.65
C SER A 33 37.20 24.39 -9.70
N PRO A 34 38.53 24.22 -9.66
CA PRO A 34 39.42 25.31 -10.01
C PRO A 34 39.24 25.61 -11.51
N PRO A 35 39.29 26.89 -11.94
CA PRO A 35 39.08 27.25 -13.33
C PRO A 35 40.15 26.59 -14.20
N SER A 36 39.74 25.84 -15.23
CA SER A 36 40.65 25.49 -16.33
C SER A 36 41.07 26.80 -17.00
N GLN A 37 42.26 27.29 -16.65
CA GLN A 37 42.76 28.53 -17.20
C GLN A 37 43.11 28.30 -18.68
N LYS A 38 42.44 29.06 -19.55
CA LYS A 38 42.88 29.32 -20.93
C LYS A 38 44.39 29.60 -20.91
N GLY A 39 45.20 28.66 -21.41
CA GLY A 39 46.65 28.86 -21.54
C GLY A 39 47.55 27.63 -21.42
N LEU A 40 47.06 26.46 -21.00
CA LEU A 40 47.87 25.23 -21.03
C LEU A 40 47.60 24.40 -22.30
N HIS A 41 48.58 24.33 -23.21
CA HIS A 41 48.53 23.54 -24.45
C HIS A 41 48.77 22.03 -24.24
N PHE A 42 48.31 21.46 -23.12
CA PHE A 42 48.41 20.02 -22.85
C PHE A 42 47.00 19.40 -22.90
N GLY A 43 46.85 18.30 -23.64
CA GLY A 43 45.60 17.55 -23.74
C GLY A 43 45.35 16.76 -22.46
N VAL A 44 44.82 17.43 -21.44
CA VAL A 44 44.59 16.87 -20.11
C VAL A 44 43.08 16.73 -19.87
N PRO A 45 42.58 15.59 -19.35
CA PRO A 45 41.21 15.43 -18.86
C PRO A 45 40.67 16.61 -18.05
N GLU A 46 39.37 16.92 -18.21
CA GLU A 46 38.72 18.09 -17.59
C GLU A 46 38.70 18.05 -16.06
N ASP A 47 38.69 16.85 -15.48
CA ASP A 47 38.67 16.61 -14.03
C ASP A 47 40.07 16.46 -13.41
N TRP A 48 41.13 16.70 -14.19
CA TRP A 48 42.50 16.54 -13.71
C TRP A 48 42.86 17.69 -12.75
N PRO A 49 43.25 17.39 -11.50
CA PRO A 49 43.56 18.41 -10.51
C PRO A 49 44.80 19.22 -10.91
N ILE A 50 44.73 20.54 -10.68
CA ILE A 50 45.83 21.49 -10.90
C ILE A 50 46.28 22.01 -9.55
N GLU A 51 47.60 21.94 -9.29
CA GLU A 51 48.19 22.34 -8.02
C GLU A 51 49.39 23.26 -8.22
N LYS A 52 49.66 24.11 -7.22
CA LYS A 52 50.86 24.94 -7.21
C LYS A 52 51.98 24.20 -6.48
N ARG A 53 52.93 23.63 -7.23
CA ARG A 53 54.12 22.96 -6.68
C ARG A 53 55.37 23.73 -7.10
N GLY A 54 56.22 24.09 -6.14
CA GLY A 54 57.46 24.85 -6.43
C GLY A 54 57.25 26.23 -7.06
N GLY A 55 56.09 26.87 -6.82
CA GLY A 55 55.78 28.19 -7.40
C GLY A 55 55.12 28.14 -8.78
N VAL A 56 55.11 26.99 -9.45
CA VAL A 56 54.49 26.76 -10.76
C VAL A 56 53.12 26.11 -10.58
N LEU A 57 52.13 26.61 -11.31
CA LEU A 57 50.79 26.02 -11.35
C LEU A 57 50.76 24.98 -12.48
N ALA A 58 50.64 23.69 -12.13
CA ALA A 58 50.67 22.60 -13.10
C ALA A 58 49.70 21.47 -12.69
N PRO A 59 49.22 20.67 -13.66
CA PRO A 59 48.49 19.45 -13.36
C PRO A 59 49.31 18.52 -12.45
N VAL A 60 48.62 17.81 -11.57
CA VAL A 60 49.21 16.74 -10.75
C VAL A 60 49.85 15.68 -11.66
N PRO A 61 50.94 14.99 -11.28
CA PRO A 61 51.54 13.96 -12.12
C PRO A 61 50.54 12.88 -12.54
N MET A 62 50.71 12.34 -13.75
CA MET A 62 49.79 11.35 -14.33
C MET A 62 49.65 10.12 -13.44
N GLU A 63 50.73 9.66 -12.83
CA GLU A 63 50.76 8.51 -11.94
C GLU A 63 49.87 8.73 -10.71
N GLU A 64 49.93 9.94 -10.12
CA GLU A 64 49.15 10.32 -8.95
C GLU A 64 47.66 10.50 -9.32
N TYR A 65 47.36 11.07 -10.49
CA TYR A 65 46.00 11.17 -11.03
C TYR A 65 45.39 9.77 -11.26
N VAL A 66 46.09 8.91 -12.00
CA VAL A 66 45.64 7.54 -12.31
C VAL A 66 45.45 6.72 -11.03
N MET A 67 46.38 6.83 -10.07
CA MET A 67 46.26 6.16 -8.77
C MET A 67 45.02 6.61 -8.01
N THR A 68 44.71 7.91 -8.03
CA THR A 68 43.52 8.46 -7.39
C THR A 68 42.25 7.92 -8.04
N ARG A 69 42.20 7.84 -9.38
CA ARG A 69 41.08 7.23 -10.11
C ARG A 69 40.89 5.76 -9.74
N PHE A 70 41.96 4.97 -9.70
CA PHE A 70 41.88 3.57 -9.30
C PHE A 70 41.39 3.38 -7.86
N LYS A 71 41.85 4.21 -6.92
CA LYS A 71 41.37 4.20 -5.53
C LYS A 71 39.88 4.53 -5.44
N ASN A 72 39.42 5.55 -6.18
CA ASN A 72 38.01 5.92 -6.21
C ASN A 72 37.15 4.79 -6.79
N THR A 73 37.58 4.20 -7.90
CA THR A 73 36.89 3.06 -8.51
C THR A 73 36.85 1.85 -7.56
N ALA A 74 37.97 1.54 -6.88
CA ALA A 74 38.01 0.46 -5.89
C ALA A 74 37.05 0.72 -4.72
N SER A 75 36.96 1.96 -4.24
CA SER A 75 36.01 2.35 -3.20
C SER A 75 34.56 2.17 -3.67
N GLN A 76 34.24 2.56 -4.91
CA GLN A 76 32.91 2.35 -5.47
C GLN A 76 32.55 0.87 -5.57
N PHE A 77 33.51 0.01 -5.97
CA PHE A 77 33.30 -1.44 -5.99
C PHE A 77 33.03 -2.03 -4.61
N GLU A 78 33.74 -1.60 -3.57
CA GLU A 78 33.48 -2.08 -2.20
C GLU A 78 32.12 -1.60 -1.69
N THR A 79 31.70 -0.37 -2.00
CA THR A 79 30.34 0.10 -1.69
C THR A 79 29.27 -0.75 -2.37
N ILE A 80 29.39 -0.97 -3.68
CA ILE A 80 28.45 -1.81 -4.45
C ILE A 80 28.40 -3.23 -3.88
N LYS A 81 29.55 -3.81 -3.55
CA LYS A 81 29.63 -5.15 -2.96
C LYS A 81 28.95 -5.21 -1.58
N SER A 82 29.12 -4.18 -0.75
CA SER A 82 28.45 -4.07 0.54
C SER A 82 26.94 -3.98 0.38
N GLU A 83 26.46 -3.12 -0.52
CA GLU A 83 25.03 -2.97 -0.82
C GLU A 83 24.41 -4.26 -1.35
N LEU A 84 25.06 -4.91 -2.33
CA LEU A 84 24.61 -6.20 -2.86
C LEU A 84 24.56 -7.28 -1.76
N THR A 85 25.56 -7.31 -0.89
CA THR A 85 25.57 -8.26 0.24
C THR A 85 24.40 -8.00 1.18
N GLY A 86 24.11 -6.73 1.49
CA GLY A 86 22.95 -6.34 2.30
C GLY A 86 21.62 -6.74 1.65
N LEU A 87 21.46 -6.47 0.35
CA LEU A 87 20.26 -6.86 -0.40
C LEU A 87 20.06 -8.38 -0.43
N ILE A 88 21.12 -9.15 -0.65
CA ILE A 88 21.05 -10.62 -0.65
C ILE A 88 20.65 -11.15 0.73
N GLN A 89 21.19 -10.57 1.80
CA GLN A 89 20.82 -10.94 3.17
C GLN A 89 19.36 -10.60 3.48
N GLY A 90 18.90 -9.41 3.07
CA GLY A 90 17.51 -8.99 3.21
C GLY A 90 16.55 -9.93 2.48
N ILE A 91 16.80 -10.20 1.20
CA ILE A 91 15.98 -11.13 0.40
C ILE A 91 15.94 -12.53 1.02
N ARG A 92 17.05 -13.00 1.59
CA ARG A 92 17.10 -14.31 2.24
C ARG A 92 16.25 -14.33 3.51
N ALA A 93 16.27 -13.26 4.31
CA ALA A 93 15.44 -13.14 5.50
C ALA A 93 13.95 -13.11 5.13
N ASP A 94 13.56 -12.26 4.17
CA ASP A 94 12.18 -12.14 3.70
C ASP A 94 11.65 -13.47 3.14
N LEU A 95 12.49 -14.23 2.43
CA LEU A 95 12.12 -15.53 1.89
C LEU A 95 11.89 -16.57 2.99
N GLU A 96 12.72 -16.58 4.03
CA GLU A 96 12.57 -17.50 5.16
C GLU A 96 11.32 -17.14 5.99
N ASP A 97 11.06 -15.85 6.20
CA ASP A 97 9.85 -15.37 6.87
C ASP A 97 8.59 -15.73 6.08
N PHE A 98 8.60 -15.52 4.76
CA PHE A 98 7.51 -15.90 3.87
C PHE A 98 7.24 -17.42 3.90
N LYS A 99 8.30 -18.22 3.87
CA LYS A 99 8.23 -19.69 3.96
C LYS A 99 7.63 -20.14 5.30
N ASN A 100 8.08 -19.56 6.41
CA ASN A 100 7.58 -19.88 7.75
C ASN A 100 6.10 -19.48 7.91
N SER A 101 5.74 -18.27 7.48
CA SER A 101 4.35 -17.79 7.49
C SER A 101 3.43 -18.66 6.64
N SER A 102 3.88 -19.05 5.44
CA SER A 102 3.13 -19.94 4.56
C SER A 102 2.95 -21.33 5.15
N ARG A 103 3.99 -21.88 5.79
CA ARG A 103 3.92 -23.17 6.49
C ARG A 103 2.92 -23.14 7.63
N GLN A 104 2.96 -22.11 8.48
CA GLN A 104 2.03 -21.97 9.60
C GLN A 104 0.57 -21.86 9.12
N ARG A 105 0.32 -21.11 8.04
CA ARG A 105 -1.01 -21.03 7.42
C ARG A 105 -1.49 -22.38 6.93
N LEU A 106 -0.61 -23.15 6.28
CA LEU A 106 -0.94 -24.48 5.77
C LEU A 106 -1.26 -25.45 6.92
N GLU A 107 -0.48 -25.44 8.00
CA GLU A 107 -0.74 -26.25 9.20
C GLU A 107 -2.08 -25.88 9.85
N THR A 108 -2.42 -24.58 9.91
CA THR A 108 -3.70 -24.10 10.44
C THR A 108 -4.87 -24.59 9.60
N LEU A 109 -4.78 -24.47 8.27
CA LEU A 109 -5.82 -24.95 7.34
C LEU A 109 -5.99 -26.47 7.40
N GLN A 110 -4.89 -27.22 7.58
CA GLN A 110 -4.95 -28.66 7.77
C GLN A 110 -5.68 -29.04 9.06
N GLN A 111 -5.43 -28.33 10.16
CA GLN A 111 -6.14 -28.53 11.43
C GLN A 111 -7.63 -28.21 11.30
N GLU A 112 -7.99 -27.13 10.60
CA GLU A 112 -9.38 -26.74 10.36
C GLU A 112 -10.11 -27.79 9.50
N LEU A 113 -9.46 -28.31 8.45
CA LEU A 113 -10.02 -29.38 7.63
C LEU A 113 -10.20 -30.68 8.41
N GLU A 114 -9.23 -31.09 9.23
CA GLU A 114 -9.36 -32.27 10.09
C GLU A 114 -10.45 -32.08 11.16
N PHE A 115 -10.61 -30.87 11.69
CA PHE A 115 -11.71 -30.53 12.60
C PHE A 115 -13.07 -30.69 11.91
N ILE A 116 -13.24 -30.10 10.73
CA ILE A 116 -14.48 -30.20 9.94
C ILE A 116 -14.78 -31.66 9.58
N LYS A 117 -13.77 -32.40 9.12
CA LYS A 117 -13.89 -33.83 8.76
C LYS A 117 -14.27 -34.70 9.96
N ASN A 118 -13.68 -34.47 11.13
CA ASN A 118 -14.04 -35.20 12.35
C ASN A 118 -15.43 -34.83 12.86
N ASN A 119 -15.85 -33.57 12.70
CA ASN A 119 -17.20 -33.15 13.05
C ASN A 119 -18.25 -33.83 12.15
N ASN A 120 -18.02 -33.88 10.84
CA ASN A 120 -18.89 -34.60 9.90
C ASN A 120 -18.92 -36.12 10.13
N ARG A 121 -17.80 -36.75 10.50
CA ARG A 121 -17.81 -38.19 10.86
C ARG A 121 -18.59 -38.49 12.14
N ARG A 122 -18.66 -37.56 13.09
CA ARG A 122 -19.50 -37.71 14.29
C ARG A 122 -20.98 -37.59 13.97
N THR A 123 -21.39 -36.85 12.93
CA THR A 123 -22.79 -36.79 12.52
C THR A 123 -23.24 -38.04 11.75
N ASP A 124 -22.33 -38.79 11.14
CA ASP A 124 -22.65 -40.01 10.38
C ASP A 124 -22.67 -41.30 11.23
N SER A 125 -22.15 -41.27 12.46
CA SER A 125 -22.01 -42.43 13.36
C SER A 125 -22.88 -42.40 14.62
N VAL A 126 -23.68 -41.35 14.78
CA VAL A 126 -24.73 -41.28 15.82
C VAL A 126 -25.98 -41.92 15.22
N PRO A 127 -26.59 -42.96 15.83
CA PRO A 127 -27.96 -43.30 15.45
C PRO A 127 -28.76 -42.03 15.65
N ALA A 128 -29.50 -41.58 14.62
CA ALA A 128 -30.28 -40.35 14.62
C ALA A 128 -30.78 -40.09 16.04
N PRO A 129 -30.46 -38.93 16.67
CA PRO A 129 -30.87 -38.71 18.04
C PRO A 129 -32.36 -39.01 18.05
N SER A 130 -32.79 -39.95 18.89
CA SER A 130 -34.19 -40.09 19.25
C SER A 130 -34.52 -38.77 19.92
N THR A 131 -34.77 -37.77 19.09
CA THR A 131 -34.98 -36.42 19.50
C THR A 131 -36.37 -36.53 20.08
N ASP A 132 -36.44 -36.62 21.41
CA ASP A 132 -37.72 -36.67 22.11
C ASP A 132 -38.58 -35.58 21.48
N SER A 133 -39.74 -35.99 20.94
CA SER A 133 -40.65 -35.12 20.19
C SER A 133 -40.93 -33.81 20.95
N ASP A 134 -40.85 -33.87 22.28
CA ASP A 134 -41.04 -32.75 23.18
C ASP A 134 -39.89 -31.71 23.15
N GLN A 135 -38.65 -32.13 22.91
CA GLN A 135 -37.53 -31.20 22.72
C GLN A 135 -37.62 -30.47 21.37
N ILE A 136 -38.08 -31.16 20.32
CA ILE A 136 -38.34 -30.54 19.01
C ILE A 136 -39.46 -29.51 19.15
N LYS A 137 -40.59 -29.88 19.74
CA LYS A 137 -41.72 -28.96 19.98
C LYS A 137 -41.33 -27.75 20.83
N SER A 138 -40.50 -27.95 21.85
CA SER A 138 -39.98 -26.86 22.69
C SER A 138 -39.08 -25.89 21.90
N LEU A 139 -38.23 -26.42 21.02
CA LEU A 139 -37.41 -25.61 20.13
C LEU A 139 -38.26 -24.88 19.08
N GLU A 140 -39.26 -25.53 18.50
CA GLU A 140 -40.21 -24.91 17.56
C GLU A 140 -40.94 -23.74 18.20
N HIS A 141 -41.51 -23.91 19.40
CA HIS A 141 -42.16 -22.83 20.13
C HIS A 141 -41.20 -21.68 20.47
N ARG A 142 -39.94 -21.97 20.83
CA ARG A 142 -38.94 -20.93 21.09
C ARG A 142 -38.58 -20.16 19.82
N ILE A 143 -38.47 -20.84 18.68
CA ILE A 143 -38.21 -20.22 17.38
C ILE A 143 -39.40 -19.35 16.97
N GLU A 144 -40.63 -19.83 17.15
CA GLU A 144 -41.84 -19.09 16.83
C GLU A 144 -42.00 -17.85 17.72
N ALA A 145 -41.75 -17.98 19.03
CA ALA A 145 -41.75 -16.86 19.95
C ALA A 145 -40.68 -15.81 19.59
N PHE A 146 -39.47 -16.26 19.23
CA PHE A 146 -38.41 -15.38 18.77
C PHE A 146 -38.77 -14.68 17.45
N HIS A 147 -39.39 -15.40 16.50
CA HIS A 147 -39.83 -14.84 15.24
C HIS A 147 -40.91 -13.77 15.44
N LYS A 148 -41.84 -13.98 16.37
CA LYS A 148 -42.86 -12.99 16.75
C LYS A 148 -42.23 -11.74 17.38
N ASP A 149 -41.29 -11.91 18.32
CA ASP A 149 -40.57 -10.79 18.94
C ASP A 149 -39.76 -9.99 17.90
N LEU A 150 -39.06 -10.69 17.00
CA LEU A 150 -38.29 -10.06 15.94
C LEU A 150 -39.21 -9.28 14.98
N THR A 151 -40.32 -9.86 14.57
CA THR A 151 -41.32 -9.20 13.71
C THR A 151 -41.86 -7.94 14.38
N GLN A 152 -42.24 -8.02 15.66
CA GLN A 152 -42.73 -6.87 16.42
C GLN A 152 -41.67 -5.76 16.54
N LYS A 153 -40.40 -6.12 16.77
CA LYS A 153 -39.29 -5.15 16.80
C LYS A 153 -39.09 -4.48 15.46
N VAL A 154 -39.12 -5.23 14.36
CA VAL A 154 -38.98 -4.69 13.00
C VAL A 154 -40.13 -3.72 12.68
N GLU A 155 -41.37 -4.06 13.03
CA GLU A 155 -42.51 -3.17 12.86
C GLU A 155 -42.40 -1.89 13.71
N SER A 156 -41.98 -2.01 14.97
CA SER A 156 -41.78 -0.84 15.84
C SER A 156 -40.69 0.11 15.31
N LEU A 157 -39.59 -0.44 14.79
CA LEU A 157 -38.52 0.35 14.17
C LEU A 157 -39.05 1.05 12.92
N ARG A 158 -39.79 0.33 12.06
CA ARG A 158 -40.40 0.91 10.87
C ARG A 158 -41.32 2.09 11.21
N LEU A 159 -42.20 1.94 12.20
CA LEU A 159 -43.08 3.02 12.66
C LEU A 159 -42.29 4.22 13.21
N SER A 160 -41.20 3.96 13.95
CA SER A 160 -40.35 5.04 14.49
C SER A 160 -39.64 5.84 13.39
N PHE A 161 -39.20 5.17 12.31
CA PHE A 161 -38.60 5.84 11.16
C PHE A 161 -39.63 6.70 10.41
N GLU A 162 -40.84 6.16 10.20
CA GLU A 162 -41.95 6.90 9.58
C GLU A 162 -42.32 8.15 10.39
N GLU A 163 -42.41 8.04 11.73
CA GLU A 163 -42.70 9.18 12.59
C GLU A 163 -41.61 10.26 12.51
N MET A 164 -40.34 9.84 12.48
CA MET A 164 -39.20 10.75 12.33
C MET A 164 -39.23 11.49 10.98
N ASP A 165 -39.51 10.78 9.89
CA ASP A 165 -39.64 11.37 8.56
C ASP A 165 -40.80 12.35 8.50
N GLN A 166 -41.97 11.99 9.05
CA GLN A 166 -43.12 12.90 9.15
C GLN A 166 -42.83 14.13 10.00
N LYS A 167 -42.08 13.98 11.10
CA LYS A 167 -41.66 15.12 11.93
C LYS A 167 -40.71 16.05 11.18
N LYS A 168 -39.77 15.49 10.41
CA LYS A 168 -38.84 16.25 9.57
C LYS A 168 -39.58 17.00 8.47
N ILE A 169 -40.52 16.34 7.79
CA ILE A 169 -41.38 16.96 6.78
C ILE A 169 -42.17 18.13 7.38
N ARG A 170 -42.83 17.93 8.53
CA ARG A 170 -43.56 19.01 9.21
C ARG A 170 -42.68 20.20 9.59
N ASN A 171 -41.47 19.95 10.07
CA ASN A 171 -40.53 21.02 10.40
C ASN A 171 -40.11 21.81 9.14
N LEU A 172 -39.81 21.12 8.05
CA LEU A 172 -39.46 21.76 6.78
C LEU A 172 -40.62 22.58 6.21
N GLN A 173 -41.85 22.06 6.29
CA GLN A 173 -43.06 22.80 5.89
C GLN A 173 -43.23 24.08 6.70
N PHE A 174 -43.12 24.01 8.02
CA PHE A 174 -43.19 25.19 8.87
C PHE A 174 -42.13 26.24 8.52
N ASN A 175 -40.89 25.79 8.26
CA ASN A 175 -39.81 26.72 7.87
C ASN A 175 -40.08 27.36 6.51
N LEU A 176 -40.69 26.65 5.56
CA LEU A 176 -41.11 27.20 4.28
C LEU A 176 -42.22 28.24 4.45
N ASP A 177 -43.23 27.97 5.26
CA ASP A 177 -44.33 28.92 5.53
C ASP A 177 -43.80 30.22 6.17
N VAL A 178 -42.87 30.11 7.12
CA VAL A 178 -42.21 31.28 7.74
C VAL A 178 -41.39 32.06 6.71
N LEU A 179 -40.74 31.38 5.76
CA LEU A 179 -39.95 32.03 4.73
C LEU A 179 -40.87 32.75 3.72
N ASP A 180 -41.99 32.13 3.34
CA ASP A 180 -42.99 32.70 2.43
C ASP A 180 -43.57 33.99 3.01
N GLU A 181 -43.93 33.99 4.31
CA GLU A 181 -44.44 35.18 4.99
C GLU A 181 -43.39 36.31 5.04
N LYS A 182 -42.11 35.98 5.26
CA LYS A 182 -41.01 36.95 5.19
C LYS A 182 -40.82 37.53 3.79
N ILE A 183 -40.92 36.69 2.75
CA ILE A 183 -40.82 37.14 1.36
C ILE A 183 -41.97 38.09 1.04
N LYS A 184 -43.18 37.80 1.52
CA LYS A 184 -44.35 38.67 1.36
C LYS A 184 -44.14 40.03 2.01
N LEU A 185 -43.68 40.06 3.27
CA LEU A 185 -43.36 41.32 3.97
C LEU A 185 -42.30 42.14 3.24
N LEU A 186 -41.21 41.50 2.80
CA LEU A 186 -40.17 42.18 2.03
C LEU A 186 -40.68 42.70 0.67
N SER A 187 -41.60 41.99 0.05
CA SER A 187 -42.21 42.42 -1.22
C SER A 187 -43.09 43.66 -1.02
N GLU A 188 -43.86 43.70 0.06
CA GLU A 188 -44.68 44.86 0.45
C GLU A 188 -43.82 46.06 0.86
N GLU A 189 -42.72 45.84 1.59
CA GLU A 189 -41.73 46.88 1.88
C GLU A 189 -41.11 47.45 0.60
N LEU A 190 -40.75 46.61 -0.38
CA LEU A 190 -40.22 47.04 -1.67
C LEU A 190 -41.23 47.83 -2.50
N GLU A 191 -42.50 47.46 -2.46
CA GLU A 191 -43.57 48.19 -3.16
C GLU A 191 -43.80 49.58 -2.57
N ASN A 192 -43.71 49.73 -1.24
CA ASN A 192 -43.83 51.01 -0.54
C ASN A 192 -42.64 51.96 -0.73
N ILE A 193 -41.50 51.47 -1.25
CA ILE A 193 -40.30 52.28 -1.53
C ILE A 193 -40.32 52.89 -2.96
N LYS A 194 -41.26 52.46 -3.82
CA LYS A 194 -41.48 53.02 -5.16
C LYS A 194 -42.48 54.16 -5.17
#